data_AF-V4UKA2-F1
#
_entry.id   AF-V4UKA2-F1
#
_cell.length_a   1.000
_cell.length_b   1.000
_cell.length_c   1.000
_cell.angle_alpha   90.00
_cell.angle_beta   90.00
_cell.angle_gamma   90.00
#
_symmetry.space_group_name_H-M   'P 1'
#
loop_
_entity.id
_entity.type
_entity.pdbx_description
1 polymer ?
#
loop_
_entity_poly.entity_id
_entity_poly.type
_entity_poly.pdbx_seq_one_letter_code
_entity_poly.pdbx_strand_id
1 'polypeptide(L)'
;MKKKNMGGRRRPPTGDDQRWPGYATGIRVCKRLVSHATTHRRTNTVSVFLGDLSLINVCLLTYDKDERPIELSVVLLKLAAKMDNVMYKNAVCKSERTPVETKEAISMASSSSLSPPKVPKELYFINREKVLNSLRQHLTETSRPLHGFVLLQGGEEQTRYCTDHLELFRQESYFAYLFGVREPGFYGTIDIATGKSILFAPRLPPDYAVWLGKIKPLSYFQEKYMVNMVYYTDEIVGVLQGHYKEPGKPLLFLLHGLNTDSNNFSKPAQFEGMEKFETELNTLHPILSECRVFKSDHELALIQFANDISSEAHVEVMKKTRVGMKEYQMESMFLHHTYMYGGCRHCSYTCICATGENSAVLHYGHVAAPNDRTFEDGDMALLDMGAEYQFYGSDITCSFPVNGKFTSDQSLIYNAVLKAHNAVINAMKPGVCWVDMHKLAEKIILESLKKGGVMVGNVDEMMAARLGAVFMPHGLGHFLGIDTHDPGGYPKGTERSKEPGLKSLRTVRELQERMVITVEPGCYFIDALLVPAMENESTSKFFNHEVIGRFKDFGGVRIESDVLVTANGSKNMTSVPREISDIEAIMAGAPWPSNKTAPSNS
;
A
#
# COMPACT_ATOMS: atom_id res chain seq x y z
N MET A 1 -4.50 -64.84 3.65
CA MET A 1 -3.81 -65.89 4.45
C MET A 1 -2.62 -65.28 5.18
N LYS A 2 -2.25 -65.79 6.38
CA LYS A 2 -1.05 -65.50 7.23
C LYS A 2 -0.78 -64.00 7.54
N LYS A 3 -0.96 -63.41 8.75
CA LYS A 3 -0.68 -63.71 10.19
C LYS A 3 0.70 -63.25 10.72
N LYS A 4 0.65 -62.31 11.70
CA LYS A 4 1.46 -62.19 12.96
C LYS A 4 2.96 -61.82 12.82
N ASN A 5 3.65 -61.19 13.78
CA ASN A 5 3.45 -60.88 15.23
C ASN A 5 4.03 -59.46 15.55
N MET A 6 3.44 -58.64 16.43
CA MET A 6 3.63 -58.53 17.90
C MET A 6 5.04 -58.21 18.43
N GLY A 7 5.14 -57.09 19.17
CA GLY A 7 6.23 -56.69 20.08
C GLY A 7 5.92 -55.29 20.65
N GLY A 8 6.13 -55.00 21.95
CA GLY A 8 5.65 -53.73 22.52
C GLY A 8 6.28 -53.23 23.81
N ARG A 9 5.76 -52.09 24.30
CA ARG A 9 6.01 -51.38 25.58
C ARG A 9 7.45 -50.93 25.89
N ARG A 10 7.64 -49.61 26.09
CA ARG A 10 8.17 -48.98 27.33
C ARG A 10 8.17 -47.42 27.26
N ARG A 11 7.71 -46.78 28.35
CA ARG A 11 8.19 -45.48 28.89
C ARG A 11 9.31 -45.79 29.94
N PRO A 12 9.96 -44.85 30.68
CA PRO A 12 9.93 -43.38 30.68
C PRO A 12 11.32 -42.83 30.22
N PRO A 13 12.14 -41.93 30.85
CA PRO A 13 12.12 -41.26 32.17
C PRO A 13 11.90 -39.71 32.09
N THR A 14 12.39 -38.99 33.12
CA THR A 14 12.45 -37.53 33.36
C THR A 14 13.87 -37.15 33.80
N GLY A 15 14.30 -35.88 33.66
CA GLY A 15 15.25 -35.24 34.60
C GLY A 15 16.67 -34.86 34.11
N ASP A 16 17.03 -33.62 34.44
CA ASP A 16 18.32 -33.05 34.88
C ASP A 16 19.56 -32.82 33.96
N ASP A 17 20.02 -31.56 34.01
CA ASP A 17 21.39 -31.00 34.02
C ASP A 17 22.55 -31.59 33.18
N GLN A 18 23.21 -30.74 32.35
CA GLN A 18 24.58 -30.20 32.60
C GLN A 18 25.18 -29.27 31.50
N ARG A 19 25.38 -27.99 31.87
CA ARG A 19 26.54 -27.05 31.69
C ARG A 19 27.50 -27.07 30.45
N TRP A 20 27.58 -25.89 29.77
CA TRP A 20 28.77 -25.08 29.31
C TRP A 20 29.84 -25.69 28.35
N PRO A 21 30.55 -24.93 27.45
CA PRO A 21 31.10 -23.55 27.53
C PRO A 21 30.58 -22.57 26.42
N GLY A 22 30.74 -21.23 26.43
CA GLY A 22 31.93 -20.36 26.56
C GLY A 22 32.49 -20.01 25.15
N TYR A 23 32.42 -18.77 24.63
CA TYR A 23 33.32 -17.65 24.97
C TYR A 23 32.72 -16.23 24.71
N ALA A 24 33.44 -15.19 25.14
CA ALA A 24 32.94 -13.84 25.40
C ALA A 24 33.20 -12.75 24.34
N THR A 25 32.41 -11.67 24.42
CA THR A 25 32.81 -10.23 24.44
C THR A 25 31.54 -9.41 24.75
N GLY A 26 31.50 -8.32 25.52
CA GLY A 26 32.48 -7.70 26.41
C GLY A 26 32.22 -6.19 26.56
N ILE A 27 31.92 -5.68 27.77
CA ILE A 27 32.14 -4.28 28.22
C ILE A 27 31.95 -4.21 29.75
N ARG A 28 32.81 -3.45 30.45
CA ARG A 28 32.79 -3.28 31.92
C ARG A 28 32.04 -2.00 32.30
N VAL A 29 31.36 -2.02 33.45
CA VAL A 29 31.04 -0.80 34.22
C VAL A 29 31.80 -0.85 35.55
N CYS A 30 32.58 0.19 35.83
CA CYS A 30 33.40 0.28 37.04
C CYS A 30 32.56 0.60 38.28
N LYS A 31 32.65 -0.24 39.31
CA LYS A 31 32.35 0.13 40.70
C LYS A 31 33.60 0.68 41.38
N ARG A 32 33.55 1.87 41.97
CA ARG A 32 34.27 2.18 43.23
C ARG A 32 33.82 3.47 43.89
N LEU A 33 33.93 3.48 45.23
CA LEU A 33 33.68 4.57 46.18
C LEU A 33 32.17 4.90 46.32
N VAL A 34 31.63 5.19 47.52
CA VAL A 34 32.23 5.82 48.70
C VAL A 34 32.09 4.98 50.00
N SER A 35 32.95 5.30 50.97
CA SER A 35 33.13 4.72 52.31
C SER A 35 32.07 5.12 53.35
N HIS A 36 32.24 4.62 54.59
CA HIS A 36 31.49 5.01 55.79
C HIS A 36 31.36 6.54 55.96
N ALA A 37 30.18 6.98 56.42
CA ALA A 37 30.03 8.06 57.40
C ALA A 37 28.67 7.96 58.12
N THR A 38 28.67 8.25 59.41
CA THR A 38 27.52 8.23 60.32
C THR A 38 26.58 9.43 60.16
N THR A 39 25.30 9.20 60.44
CA THR A 39 24.30 10.16 60.96
C THR A 39 24.43 11.65 60.58
N HIS A 40 23.63 12.11 59.61
CA HIS A 40 22.58 13.10 59.88
C HIS A 40 21.64 13.31 58.67
N ARG A 41 20.46 13.88 58.95
CA ARG A 41 19.37 14.13 57.98
C ARG A 41 19.86 14.93 56.77
N ARG A 42 19.55 14.46 55.55
CA ARG A 42 19.13 15.29 54.40
C ARG A 42 18.56 14.42 53.28
N THR A 43 17.68 15.03 52.49
CA THR A 43 16.98 14.47 51.34
C THR A 43 17.94 14.24 50.16
N ASN A 44 17.89 13.05 49.55
CA ASN A 44 18.59 12.80 48.28
C ASN A 44 17.73 13.28 47.11
N THR A 45 18.29 14.18 46.29
CA THR A 45 17.68 14.59 45.01
C THR A 45 18.55 14.03 43.88
N VAL A 46 17.96 13.25 42.98
CA VAL A 46 18.65 12.76 41.77
C VAL A 46 18.26 13.68 40.61
N SER A 47 19.26 14.28 39.97
CA SER A 47 19.06 15.13 38.79
C SER A 47 19.47 14.38 37.53
N VAL A 48 18.55 14.27 36.56
CA VAL A 48 18.82 13.75 35.22
C VAL A 48 18.81 14.93 34.26
N PHE A 49 19.89 15.11 33.49
CA PHE A 49 19.91 16.08 32.39
C PHE A 49 19.36 15.42 31.12
N LEU A 50 18.29 15.99 30.58
CA LEU A 50 17.80 15.73 29.22
C LEU A 50 17.63 17.08 28.51
N GLY A 51 17.97 17.11 27.22
CA GLY A 51 17.81 18.28 26.37
C GLY A 51 16.37 18.47 25.91
N ASP A 52 16.05 19.73 25.62
CA ASP A 52 14.79 20.26 25.08
C ASP A 52 13.51 20.16 25.93
N LEU A 53 12.74 21.25 25.84
CA LEU A 53 11.76 21.68 26.83
C LEU A 53 10.34 21.17 26.54
N SER A 54 9.78 20.39 27.46
CA SER A 54 8.33 20.30 27.65
C SER A 54 7.97 20.02 29.13
N LEU A 55 6.74 20.36 29.53
CA LEU A 55 6.28 20.36 30.93
C LEU A 55 6.30 18.97 31.56
N ILE A 56 6.95 18.83 32.71
CA ILE A 56 6.96 17.61 33.52
C ILE A 56 5.96 17.75 34.68
N ASN A 57 4.94 16.89 34.72
CA ASN A 57 4.14 16.68 35.93
C ASN A 57 4.80 15.60 36.79
N VAL A 58 5.15 15.94 38.03
CA VAL A 58 5.66 14.97 39.01
C VAL A 58 4.59 14.75 40.08
N CYS A 59 4.07 13.53 40.17
CA CYS A 59 3.26 13.09 41.30
C CYS A 59 4.19 12.57 42.40
N LEU A 60 4.07 13.13 43.61
CA LEU A 60 4.74 12.61 44.80
C LEU A 60 3.71 11.94 45.71
N LEU A 61 3.93 10.66 45.98
CA LEU A 61 3.23 9.87 46.99
C LEU A 61 4.11 9.81 48.24
N THR A 62 3.61 10.32 49.36
CA THR A 62 4.28 10.24 50.66
C THR A 62 3.62 9.18 51.53
N TYR A 63 4.43 8.27 52.07
CA TYR A 63 4.02 7.20 52.97
C TYR A 63 4.53 7.47 54.39
N ASP A 64 3.83 6.97 55.40
CA ASP A 64 4.33 6.96 56.77
C ASP A 64 5.33 5.81 57.05
N LYS A 65 5.71 5.69 58.32
CA LYS A 65 6.64 4.69 58.84
C LYS A 65 6.09 3.26 58.80
N ASP A 66 4.79 3.09 58.53
CA ASP A 66 4.09 1.82 58.40
C ASP A 66 3.66 1.57 56.93
N GLU A 67 4.28 2.28 55.97
CA GLU A 67 4.04 2.20 54.53
C GLU A 67 2.59 2.50 54.08
N ARG A 68 1.86 3.35 54.83
CA ARG A 68 0.51 3.79 54.44
C ARG A 68 0.58 5.14 53.69
N PRO A 69 -0.07 5.29 52.51
CA PRO A 69 -0.05 6.54 51.76
C PRO A 69 -0.89 7.60 52.48
N ILE A 70 -0.31 8.78 52.72
CA ILE A 70 -0.95 9.84 53.51
C ILE A 70 -1.55 10.95 52.66
N GLU A 71 -0.92 11.32 51.53
CA GLU A 71 -1.45 12.34 50.63
C GLU A 71 -0.86 12.21 49.22
N LEU A 72 -1.58 12.76 48.23
CA LEU A 72 -1.21 12.71 46.82
C LEU A 72 -1.12 14.16 46.30
N SER A 73 0.11 14.66 46.18
CA SER A 73 0.38 16.06 45.79
C SER A 73 0.88 16.15 44.36
N VAL A 74 0.21 16.94 43.52
CA VAL A 74 0.64 17.29 42.16
C VAL A 74 1.37 18.63 42.20
N VAL A 75 2.66 18.64 41.90
CA VAL A 75 3.48 19.86 41.87
C VAL A 75 3.85 20.21 40.43
N LEU A 76 3.30 21.31 39.90
CA LEU A 76 3.76 21.89 38.64
C LEU A 76 5.03 22.72 38.85
N LEU A 77 6.15 22.25 38.31
CA LEU A 77 7.40 23.01 38.26
C LEU A 77 7.46 23.87 36.98
N LYS A 78 7.28 25.18 37.14
CA LYS A 78 7.66 26.17 36.11
C LYS A 78 9.08 26.66 36.36
N LEU A 79 10.01 26.34 35.45
CA LEU A 79 11.34 26.94 35.42
C LEU A 79 11.26 28.36 34.84
N ALA A 80 11.37 29.37 35.69
CA ALA A 80 11.57 30.76 35.30
C ALA A 80 13.05 31.13 35.46
N ALA A 81 13.69 31.53 34.36
CA ALA A 81 15.08 32.01 34.39
C ALA A 81 15.16 33.36 35.11
N LYS A 82 16.10 33.47 36.06
CA LYS A 82 16.28 34.65 36.91
C LYS A 82 17.39 35.55 36.34
N MET A 83 17.01 36.68 35.72
CA MET A 83 17.92 37.81 35.51
C MET A 83 17.74 38.78 36.67
N ASP A 84 18.76 38.92 37.52
CA ASP A 84 18.75 39.91 38.60
C ASP A 84 19.17 41.31 38.09
N ASN A 85 18.53 42.34 38.63
CA ASN A 85 18.81 43.74 38.30
C ASN A 85 20.21 44.19 38.74
N VAL A 86 20.94 44.87 37.85
CA VAL A 86 21.97 45.85 38.25
C VAL A 86 21.68 47.19 37.55
N MET A 87 21.66 48.23 38.38
CA MET A 87 21.16 49.59 38.13
C MET A 87 21.73 50.30 36.89
N TYR A 88 20.85 51.04 36.21
CA TYR A 88 21.18 52.10 35.26
C TYR A 88 22.14 53.15 35.86
N LYS A 89 23.15 53.55 35.08
CA LYS A 89 23.71 54.93 35.11
C LYS A 89 24.29 55.29 33.74
N ASN A 90 24.05 56.54 33.33
CA ASN A 90 24.28 57.04 31.98
C ASN A 90 25.75 57.05 31.56
N ALA A 91 26.03 56.61 30.33
CA ALA A 91 27.18 57.06 29.54
C ALA A 91 26.76 57.17 28.07
N VAL A 92 26.65 58.40 27.57
CA VAL A 92 26.45 58.67 26.14
C VAL A 92 27.79 58.59 25.44
N CYS A 93 27.93 57.69 24.46
CA CYS A 93 28.89 57.88 23.38
C CYS A 93 28.42 57.22 22.08
N LYS A 94 28.60 57.91 20.96
CA LYS A 94 28.17 57.47 19.63
C LYS A 94 29.11 56.40 19.07
N SER A 95 28.57 55.40 18.39
CA SER A 95 29.18 54.88 17.17
C SER A 95 28.10 54.31 16.24
N GLU A 96 28.22 54.65 14.95
CA GLU A 96 27.29 54.23 13.91
C GLU A 96 27.69 52.84 13.42
N ARG A 97 26.73 51.91 13.35
CA ARG A 97 26.76 50.80 12.38
C ARG A 97 25.35 50.58 11.82
N THR A 98 25.22 50.75 10.52
CA THR A 98 24.04 50.40 9.73
C THR A 98 23.74 48.91 9.82
N PRO A 99 22.47 48.49 9.95
CA PRO A 99 22.11 47.08 9.89
C PRO A 99 22.25 46.56 8.45
N VAL A 100 22.93 45.43 8.29
CA VAL A 100 22.82 44.62 7.07
C VAL A 100 21.57 43.77 7.21
N GLU A 101 20.63 43.88 6.26
CA GLU A 101 19.44 43.02 6.23
C GLU A 101 19.83 41.57 5.90
N THR A 102 19.92 40.70 6.91
CA THR A 102 19.86 39.25 6.69
C THR A 102 18.40 38.81 6.56
N LYS A 103 17.82 38.99 5.36
CA LYS A 103 16.59 38.29 4.96
C LYS A 103 16.90 36.84 4.54
N GLU A 104 17.42 36.06 5.49
CA GLU A 104 17.28 34.61 5.41
C GLU A 104 15.97 34.23 6.09
N ALA A 105 14.88 34.41 5.35
CA ALA A 105 13.66 33.71 5.68
C ALA A 105 13.93 32.22 5.58
N ILE A 106 13.78 31.50 6.69
CA ILE A 106 13.73 30.04 6.71
C ILE A 106 12.64 29.64 5.71
N SER A 107 13.06 29.11 4.55
CA SER A 107 12.14 28.61 3.54
C SER A 107 11.36 27.48 4.16
N MET A 108 10.10 27.75 4.52
CA MET A 108 9.20 26.72 5.04
C MET A 108 9.09 25.58 4.02
N ALA A 109 8.79 24.38 4.54
CA ALA A 109 8.76 23.15 3.77
C ALA A 109 7.94 23.27 2.48
N SER A 110 8.32 22.46 1.48
CA SER A 110 7.55 22.23 0.25
C SER A 110 6.09 21.91 0.61
N SER A 111 5.22 22.91 0.59
CA SER A 111 3.82 22.77 0.94
C SER A 111 3.09 22.22 -0.28
N SER A 112 2.63 20.98 -0.20
CA SER A 112 1.71 20.43 -1.20
C SER A 112 0.53 21.38 -1.41
N SER A 113 0.12 21.54 -2.67
CA SER A 113 -1.11 22.26 -3.00
C SER A 113 -2.36 21.36 -2.92
N LEU A 114 -2.16 20.04 -2.80
CA LEU A 114 -3.22 19.06 -2.69
C LEU A 114 -3.87 19.13 -1.30
N SER A 115 -5.14 18.77 -1.23
CA SER A 115 -5.90 18.72 0.02
C SER A 115 -6.77 17.47 0.02
N PRO A 116 -6.77 16.65 1.09
CA PRO A 116 -7.52 15.40 1.13
C PRO A 116 -9.02 15.63 0.88
N PRO A 117 -9.59 15.05 -0.20
CA PRO A 117 -10.98 15.31 -0.57
C PRO A 117 -11.92 14.66 0.45
N LYS A 118 -13.04 15.33 0.74
CA LYS A 118 -14.12 14.70 1.51
C LYS A 118 -14.69 13.54 0.70
N VAL A 119 -14.73 12.35 1.28
CA VAL A 119 -15.43 11.20 0.70
C VAL A 119 -16.94 11.50 0.70
N PRO A 120 -17.62 11.51 -0.46
CA PRO A 120 -19.09 11.64 -0.52
C PRO A 120 -19.74 10.43 0.14
N LYS A 121 -20.76 10.65 0.98
CA LYS A 121 -21.49 9.54 1.64
C LYS A 121 -22.24 8.68 0.61
N GLU A 122 -22.60 9.31 -0.50
CA GLU A 122 -23.32 8.79 -1.65
C GLU A 122 -22.56 7.68 -2.38
N LEU A 123 -21.21 7.68 -2.34
CA LEU A 123 -20.35 6.66 -2.93
C LEU A 123 -20.79 5.25 -2.53
N TYR A 124 -20.88 5.00 -1.23
CA TYR A 124 -21.20 3.67 -0.71
C TYR A 124 -22.67 3.31 -0.95
N PHE A 125 -23.58 4.29 -0.98
CA PHE A 125 -24.97 4.07 -1.37
C PHE A 125 -25.08 3.61 -2.84
N ILE A 126 -24.38 4.29 -3.76
CA ILE A 126 -24.32 3.93 -5.19
C ILE A 126 -23.74 2.53 -5.38
N ASN A 127 -22.68 2.17 -4.64
CA ASN A 127 -22.08 0.84 -4.69
C ASN A 127 -23.05 -0.27 -4.23
N ARG A 128 -23.85 -0.01 -3.18
CA ARG A 128 -24.92 -0.92 -2.72
C ARG A 128 -26.03 -1.07 -3.75
N GLU A 129 -26.54 0.02 -4.30
CA GLU A 129 -27.57 0.00 -5.35
C GLU A 129 -27.11 -0.77 -6.60
N LYS A 130 -25.87 -0.53 -7.04
CA LYS A 130 -25.26 -1.23 -8.17
C LYS A 130 -25.23 -2.75 -7.97
N VAL A 131 -24.71 -3.20 -6.82
CA VAL A 131 -24.63 -4.63 -6.48
C VAL A 131 -26.01 -5.25 -6.32
N LEU A 132 -26.94 -4.54 -5.68
CA LEU A 132 -28.33 -4.98 -5.52
C LEU A 132 -29.03 -5.17 -6.87
N ASN A 133 -28.83 -4.24 -7.81
CA ASN A 133 -29.42 -4.32 -9.15
C ASN A 133 -28.83 -5.50 -9.94
N SER A 134 -27.50 -5.67 -9.95
CA SER A 134 -26.85 -6.83 -10.59
C SER A 134 -27.26 -8.16 -9.95
N LEU A 135 -27.42 -8.22 -8.63
CA LEU A 135 -27.89 -9.40 -7.92
C LEU A 135 -29.36 -9.73 -8.26
N ARG A 136 -30.25 -8.73 -8.25
CA ARG A 136 -31.67 -8.91 -8.64
C ARG A 136 -31.81 -9.35 -10.09
N GLN A 137 -31.01 -8.79 -11.00
CA GLN A 137 -30.96 -9.21 -12.40
C GLN A 137 -30.57 -10.69 -12.49
N HIS A 138 -29.44 -11.08 -11.90
CA HIS A 138 -28.97 -12.46 -11.93
C HIS A 138 -29.97 -13.45 -11.30
N LEU A 139 -30.60 -13.10 -10.18
CA LEU A 139 -31.63 -13.93 -9.56
C LEU A 139 -32.85 -14.08 -10.47
N THR A 140 -33.28 -13.00 -11.14
CA THR A 140 -34.39 -13.04 -12.11
C THR A 140 -34.06 -13.93 -13.30
N GLU A 141 -32.88 -13.76 -13.91
CA GLU A 141 -32.40 -14.57 -15.04
C GLU A 141 -32.25 -16.05 -14.69
N THR A 142 -31.89 -16.36 -13.44
CA THR A 142 -31.79 -17.74 -12.92
C THR A 142 -33.09 -18.27 -12.31
N SER A 143 -34.21 -17.54 -12.44
CA SER A 143 -35.53 -17.92 -11.91
C SER A 143 -35.54 -18.17 -10.39
N ARG A 144 -34.71 -17.43 -9.65
CA ARG A 144 -34.57 -17.49 -8.19
C ARG A 144 -35.35 -16.35 -7.53
N PRO A 145 -35.90 -16.56 -6.30
CA PRO A 145 -36.63 -15.52 -5.59
C PRO A 145 -35.79 -14.28 -5.27
N LEU A 146 -36.41 -13.10 -5.29
CA LEU A 146 -35.79 -11.81 -4.96
C LEU A 146 -35.87 -11.46 -3.46
N HIS A 147 -35.65 -12.45 -2.60
CA HIS A 147 -35.73 -12.31 -1.14
C HIS A 147 -34.46 -12.83 -0.45
N GLY A 148 -34.34 -12.51 0.85
CA GLY A 148 -33.15 -12.79 1.65
C GLY A 148 -32.21 -11.60 1.71
N PHE A 149 -31.01 -11.84 2.23
CA PHE A 149 -30.08 -10.80 2.63
C PHE A 149 -28.68 -11.06 2.05
N VAL A 150 -28.08 -10.05 1.44
CA VAL A 150 -26.61 -10.00 1.35
C VAL A 150 -26.09 -9.81 2.77
N LEU A 151 -25.09 -10.57 3.21
CA LEU A 151 -24.44 -10.36 4.51
C LEU A 151 -22.92 -10.44 4.40
N LEU A 152 -22.25 -9.37 4.81
CA LEU A 152 -20.80 -9.28 4.94
C LEU A 152 -20.40 -9.07 6.40
N GLN A 153 -19.26 -9.65 6.78
CA GLN A 153 -18.54 -9.39 8.02
C GLN A 153 -17.35 -8.50 7.68
N GLY A 154 -17.18 -7.40 8.41
CA GLY A 154 -16.01 -6.55 8.32
C GLY A 154 -14.81 -7.18 9.02
N GLY A 155 -13.62 -6.66 8.76
CA GLY A 155 -12.39 -7.06 9.41
C GLY A 155 -12.40 -6.78 10.92
N GLU A 156 -11.56 -7.52 11.62
CA GLU A 156 -11.34 -7.43 13.06
C GLU A 156 -9.90 -6.96 13.32
N GLU A 157 -9.68 -6.25 14.43
CA GLU A 157 -8.33 -5.90 14.89
C GLU A 157 -7.50 -7.16 15.12
N GLN A 158 -6.20 -7.10 14.79
CA GLN A 158 -5.27 -8.22 14.93
C GLN A 158 -4.10 -7.79 15.82
N THR A 159 -3.70 -8.68 16.72
CA THR A 159 -2.49 -8.52 17.54
C THR A 159 -1.27 -9.13 16.85
N ARG A 160 -0.09 -8.59 17.14
CA ARG A 160 1.18 -9.23 16.75
C ARG A 160 1.37 -10.51 17.54
N TYR A 161 1.02 -11.64 16.92
CA TYR A 161 1.00 -12.97 17.56
C TYR A 161 0.21 -12.93 18.89
N CYS A 162 0.80 -13.43 19.98
CA CYS A 162 0.21 -13.48 21.32
C CYS A 162 0.47 -12.23 22.20
N THR A 163 0.92 -11.12 21.61
CA THR A 163 1.13 -9.85 22.35
C THR A 163 -0.15 -9.01 22.38
N ASP A 164 -0.13 -7.90 23.12
CA ASP A 164 -1.17 -6.86 23.14
C ASP A 164 -0.95 -5.77 22.07
N HIS A 165 0.11 -5.87 21.25
CA HIS A 165 0.41 -4.90 20.20
C HIS A 165 -0.57 -5.05 19.04
N LEU A 166 -1.53 -4.13 18.93
CA LEU A 166 -2.43 -4.01 17.80
C LEU A 166 -1.69 -3.53 16.56
N GLU A 167 -1.77 -4.30 15.47
CA GLU A 167 -1.38 -3.82 14.15
C GLU A 167 -2.40 -2.78 13.66
N LEU A 168 -1.97 -1.86 12.79
CA LEU A 168 -2.86 -0.80 12.31
C LEU A 168 -4.01 -1.39 11.46
N PHE A 169 -5.25 -1.18 11.91
CA PHE A 169 -6.42 -1.74 11.25
C PHE A 169 -6.72 -1.10 9.87
N ARG A 170 -6.82 -1.97 8.86
CA ARG A 170 -7.34 -1.68 7.51
C ARG A 170 -8.50 -2.64 7.23
N GLN A 171 -9.60 -2.10 6.73
CA GLN A 171 -10.85 -2.82 6.49
C GLN A 171 -10.75 -3.91 5.39
N GLU A 172 -11.60 -4.92 5.46
CA GLU A 172 -11.83 -5.88 4.36
C GLU A 172 -12.41 -5.17 3.13
N SER A 173 -11.87 -5.45 1.94
CA SER A 173 -12.09 -4.66 0.73
C SER A 173 -13.53 -4.68 0.20
N TYR A 174 -14.24 -5.81 0.27
CA TYR A 174 -15.65 -5.88 -0.15
C TYR A 174 -16.59 -5.21 0.87
N PHE A 175 -16.27 -5.28 2.15
CA PHE A 175 -16.98 -4.55 3.21
C PHE A 175 -16.79 -3.03 3.08
N ALA A 176 -15.55 -2.60 2.84
CA ALA A 176 -15.20 -1.21 2.56
C ALA A 176 -15.94 -0.68 1.32
N TYR A 177 -15.98 -1.45 0.24
CA TYR A 177 -16.68 -1.09 -1.00
C TYR A 177 -18.17 -0.80 -0.81
N LEU A 178 -18.88 -1.58 0.02
CA LEU A 178 -20.32 -1.41 0.25
C LEU A 178 -20.69 -0.43 1.36
N PHE A 179 -19.85 -0.26 2.39
CA PHE A 179 -20.24 0.47 3.60
C PHE A 179 -19.29 1.60 4.00
N GLY A 180 -18.04 1.63 3.51
CA GLY A 180 -17.05 2.65 3.88
C GLY A 180 -16.62 2.63 5.35
N VAL A 181 -17.00 1.58 6.09
CA VAL A 181 -16.80 1.49 7.54
C VAL A 181 -15.33 1.34 7.88
N ARG A 182 -14.83 2.21 8.76
CA ARG A 182 -13.41 2.26 9.15
C ARG A 182 -13.15 1.61 10.50
N GLU A 183 -14.21 1.36 11.25
CA GLU A 183 -14.20 0.69 12.55
C GLU A 183 -14.18 -0.85 12.39
N PRO A 184 -13.48 -1.59 13.27
CA PRO A 184 -13.40 -3.06 13.24
C PRO A 184 -14.63 -3.75 13.84
N GLY A 185 -14.84 -5.02 13.48
CA GLY A 185 -15.86 -5.90 14.09
C GLY A 185 -17.31 -5.61 13.67
N PHE A 186 -17.53 -4.76 12.67
CA PHE A 186 -18.85 -4.45 12.12
C PHE A 186 -19.37 -5.55 11.19
N TYR A 187 -20.69 -5.70 11.08
CA TYR A 187 -21.35 -6.48 10.02
C TYR A 187 -22.28 -5.56 9.22
N GLY A 188 -22.60 -5.96 8.00
CA GLY A 188 -23.37 -5.13 7.07
C GLY A 188 -24.20 -5.99 6.14
N THR A 189 -25.45 -5.61 5.95
CA THR A 189 -26.42 -6.38 5.19
C THR A 189 -27.25 -5.49 4.26
N ILE A 190 -27.74 -6.08 3.18
CA ILE A 190 -28.69 -5.47 2.24
C ILE A 190 -29.83 -6.45 2.05
N ASP A 191 -31.05 -6.01 2.38
CA ASP A 191 -32.30 -6.71 2.06
C ASP A 191 -32.52 -6.71 0.54
N ILE A 192 -32.55 -7.89 -0.08
CA ILE A 192 -32.67 -8.04 -1.54
C ILE A 192 -34.05 -7.61 -2.04
N ALA A 193 -35.10 -7.77 -1.23
CA ALA A 193 -36.46 -7.40 -1.60
C ALA A 193 -36.65 -5.88 -1.48
N THR A 194 -36.24 -5.26 -0.37
CA THR A 194 -36.51 -3.84 -0.11
C THR A 194 -35.38 -2.88 -0.44
N GLY A 195 -34.16 -3.37 -0.66
CA GLY A 195 -32.94 -2.57 -0.84
C GLY A 195 -32.44 -1.91 0.45
N LYS A 196 -33.09 -2.13 1.59
CA LYS A 196 -32.68 -1.52 2.86
C LYS A 196 -31.34 -2.08 3.32
N SER A 197 -30.41 -1.17 3.52
CA SER A 197 -29.10 -1.43 4.11
C SER A 197 -29.16 -1.33 5.63
N ILE A 198 -28.59 -2.32 6.33
CA ILE A 198 -28.50 -2.35 7.79
C ILE A 198 -27.04 -2.58 8.18
N LEU A 199 -26.57 -1.83 9.16
CA LEU A 199 -25.24 -1.99 9.73
C LEU A 199 -25.34 -2.50 11.18
N PHE A 200 -24.44 -3.38 11.58
CA PHE A 200 -24.36 -3.90 12.95
C PHE A 200 -23.03 -3.47 13.58
N ALA A 201 -23.12 -2.66 14.64
CA ALA A 201 -21.97 -2.13 15.36
C ALA A 201 -21.64 -2.99 16.61
N PRO A 202 -20.37 -3.19 16.98
CA PRO A 202 -20.03 -3.80 18.26
C PRO A 202 -20.63 -3.04 19.45
N ARG A 203 -21.17 -3.77 20.43
CA ARG A 203 -21.61 -3.18 21.70
C ARG A 203 -20.41 -2.99 22.62
N LEU A 204 -19.88 -1.77 22.64
CA LEU A 204 -18.63 -1.45 23.36
C LEU A 204 -18.87 -1.29 24.87
N PRO A 205 -17.99 -1.83 25.74
CA PRO A 205 -18.09 -1.67 27.19
C PRO A 205 -17.75 -0.24 27.62
N PRO A 206 -18.17 0.23 28.82
CA PRO A 206 -17.88 1.57 29.33
C PRO A 206 -16.39 1.94 29.31
N ASP A 207 -15.50 0.98 29.58
CA ASP A 207 -14.05 1.19 29.60
C ASP A 207 -13.49 1.63 28.23
N TYR A 208 -14.17 1.32 27.12
CA TYR A 208 -13.80 1.83 25.79
C TYR A 208 -13.74 3.37 25.80
N ALA A 209 -14.64 4.03 26.53
CA ALA A 209 -14.66 5.49 26.65
C ALA A 209 -13.43 6.08 27.36
N VAL A 210 -12.75 5.27 28.18
CA VAL A 210 -11.51 5.63 28.89
C VAL A 210 -10.28 5.43 28.01
N TRP A 211 -10.19 4.28 27.34
CA TRP A 211 -8.97 3.86 26.63
C TRP A 211 -8.92 4.24 25.14
N LEU A 212 -10.05 4.12 24.43
CA LEU A 212 -10.11 4.20 22.96
C LEU A 212 -10.95 5.40 22.47
N GLY A 213 -11.75 5.99 23.35
CA GLY A 213 -12.42 7.27 23.14
C GLY A 213 -13.95 7.17 23.06
N LYS A 214 -14.60 8.29 22.72
CA LYS A 214 -16.07 8.43 22.85
C LYS A 214 -16.85 7.34 22.10
N ILE A 215 -17.50 6.47 22.87
CA ILE A 215 -18.53 5.53 22.39
C ILE A 215 -19.61 6.34 21.64
N LYS A 216 -19.86 5.96 20.39
CA LYS A 216 -20.80 6.66 19.49
C LYS A 216 -22.18 6.01 19.56
N PRO A 217 -23.28 6.78 19.55
CA PRO A 217 -24.62 6.21 19.46
C PRO A 217 -24.86 5.61 18.07
N LEU A 218 -25.78 4.65 17.95
CA LEU A 218 -26.11 4.01 16.66
C LEU A 218 -26.50 5.01 15.56
N SER A 219 -27.19 6.10 15.93
CA SER A 219 -27.57 7.19 15.02
C SER A 219 -26.36 7.91 14.37
N TYR A 220 -25.21 7.97 15.06
CA TYR A 220 -23.98 8.50 14.46
C TYR A 220 -23.50 7.62 13.31
N PHE A 221 -23.52 6.29 13.47
CA PHE A 221 -23.13 5.38 12.39
C PHE A 221 -24.13 5.39 11.24
N GLN A 222 -25.44 5.51 11.56
CA GLN A 222 -26.51 5.63 10.56
C GLN A 222 -26.28 6.84 9.66
N GLU A 223 -26.03 8.02 10.26
CA GLU A 223 -25.78 9.26 9.53
C GLU A 223 -24.42 9.28 8.83
N LYS A 224 -23.36 8.73 9.47
CA LYS A 224 -22.00 8.67 8.91
C LYS A 224 -21.94 7.80 7.65
N TYR A 225 -22.60 6.64 7.67
CA TYR A 225 -22.52 5.62 6.61
C TYR A 225 -23.73 5.58 5.68
N MET A 226 -24.70 6.48 5.88
CA MET A 226 -25.87 6.64 5.03
C MET A 226 -26.62 5.30 4.81
N VAL A 227 -26.69 4.51 5.89
CA VAL A 227 -27.42 3.23 5.93
C VAL A 227 -28.81 3.46 6.47
N ASN A 228 -29.78 2.61 6.08
CA ASN A 228 -31.17 2.81 6.47
C ASN A 228 -31.38 2.58 7.97
N MET A 229 -30.71 1.60 8.56
CA MET A 229 -30.85 1.20 9.98
C MET A 229 -29.50 0.77 10.57
N VAL A 230 -29.33 0.90 11.88
CA VAL A 230 -28.16 0.38 12.61
C VAL A 230 -28.61 -0.29 13.91
N TYR A 231 -28.04 -1.45 14.20
CA TYR A 231 -28.27 -2.26 15.41
C TYR A 231 -26.92 -2.69 16.00
N TYR A 232 -26.92 -3.44 17.11
CA TYR A 232 -25.72 -4.06 17.65
C TYR A 232 -25.44 -5.45 17.02
N THR A 233 -24.19 -5.88 17.01
CA THR A 233 -23.79 -7.21 16.49
C THR A 233 -24.43 -8.37 17.25
N ASP A 234 -24.66 -8.22 18.56
CA ASP A 234 -25.41 -9.19 19.36
C ASP A 234 -26.91 -9.28 19.03
N GLU A 235 -27.44 -8.39 18.17
CA GLU A 235 -28.85 -8.35 17.77
C GLU A 235 -29.12 -8.97 16.37
N ILE A 236 -28.06 -9.37 15.63
CA ILE A 236 -28.12 -9.83 14.22
C ILE A 236 -29.23 -10.86 13.98
N VAL A 237 -29.30 -11.92 14.81
CA VAL A 237 -30.27 -13.01 14.63
C VAL A 237 -31.71 -12.48 14.68
N GLY A 238 -32.04 -11.72 15.73
CA GLY A 238 -33.39 -11.21 15.95
C GLY A 238 -33.80 -10.16 14.91
N VAL A 239 -32.88 -9.29 14.51
CA VAL A 239 -33.11 -8.28 13.47
C VAL A 239 -33.38 -8.95 12.11
N LEU A 240 -32.50 -9.86 11.65
CA LEU A 240 -32.68 -10.49 10.34
C LEU A 240 -33.95 -11.34 10.28
N GLN A 241 -34.28 -12.09 11.34
CA GLN A 241 -35.54 -12.83 11.43
C GLN A 241 -36.76 -11.90 11.48
N GLY A 242 -36.70 -10.79 12.22
CA GLY A 242 -37.79 -9.82 12.29
C GLY A 242 -38.02 -9.04 10.99
N HIS A 243 -36.97 -8.87 10.16
CA HIS A 243 -37.06 -8.23 8.85
C HIS A 243 -37.50 -9.19 7.73
N TYR A 244 -37.19 -10.48 7.82
CA TYR A 244 -37.65 -11.50 6.87
C TYR A 244 -39.19 -11.63 6.90
N LYS A 245 -39.82 -11.72 5.72
CA LYS A 245 -41.28 -11.82 5.57
C LYS A 245 -41.77 -13.09 4.88
N GLU A 246 -40.86 -13.84 4.29
CA GLU A 246 -41.17 -15.09 3.61
C GLU A 246 -41.23 -16.26 4.62
N PRO A 247 -41.95 -17.35 4.30
CA PRO A 247 -41.97 -18.54 5.15
C PRO A 247 -40.60 -19.23 5.20
N GLY A 248 -40.30 -19.90 6.32
CA GLY A 248 -39.08 -20.68 6.50
C GLY A 248 -37.93 -19.90 7.14
N LYS A 249 -36.70 -20.36 6.89
CA LYS A 249 -35.49 -19.70 7.38
C LYS A 249 -35.11 -18.52 6.48
N PRO A 250 -34.54 -17.41 7.00
CA PRO A 250 -34.01 -16.36 6.15
C PRO A 250 -32.79 -16.85 5.38
N LEU A 251 -32.77 -16.58 4.07
CA LEU A 251 -31.65 -16.88 3.18
C LEU A 251 -30.58 -15.78 3.25
N LEU A 252 -29.32 -16.18 3.48
CA LEU A 252 -28.15 -15.32 3.48
C LEU A 252 -27.27 -15.60 2.27
N PHE A 253 -26.99 -14.57 1.48
CA PHE A 253 -25.96 -14.58 0.44
C PHE A 253 -24.65 -14.10 1.07
N LEU A 254 -23.65 -14.99 1.14
CA LEU A 254 -22.38 -14.75 1.81
C LEU A 254 -21.24 -14.63 0.79
N LEU A 255 -20.19 -13.88 1.15
CA LEU A 255 -19.03 -13.64 0.30
C LEU A 255 -18.07 -14.83 0.34
N HIS A 256 -18.17 -15.73 -0.62
CA HIS A 256 -17.22 -16.83 -0.79
C HIS A 256 -16.80 -17.01 -2.25
N GLY A 257 -15.52 -16.81 -2.54
CA GLY A 257 -14.96 -17.07 -3.86
C GLY A 257 -13.45 -16.85 -3.92
N LEU A 258 -12.85 -17.33 -5.01
CA LEU A 258 -11.42 -17.35 -5.22
C LEU A 258 -10.91 -15.99 -5.72
N ASN A 259 -9.96 -15.39 -5.01
CA ASN A 259 -9.12 -14.31 -5.55
C ASN A 259 -8.08 -14.92 -6.51
N THR A 260 -8.05 -14.43 -7.75
CA THR A 260 -7.35 -15.05 -8.89
C THR A 260 -5.85 -14.75 -8.98
N ASP A 261 -5.32 -14.02 -8.00
CA ASP A 261 -3.91 -13.63 -7.91
C ASP A 261 -3.23 -14.24 -6.67
N SER A 262 -3.91 -14.21 -5.52
CA SER A 262 -3.43 -14.83 -4.27
C SER A 262 -3.80 -16.31 -4.14
N ASN A 263 -4.76 -16.81 -4.94
CA ASN A 263 -5.38 -18.14 -4.81
C ASN A 263 -6.07 -18.40 -3.45
N ASN A 264 -6.35 -17.35 -2.67
CA ASN A 264 -7.11 -17.46 -1.43
C ASN A 264 -8.62 -17.35 -1.69
N PHE A 265 -9.42 -18.06 -0.91
CA PHE A 265 -10.87 -17.85 -0.87
C PHE A 265 -11.23 -16.75 0.11
N SER A 266 -12.17 -15.88 -0.27
CA SER A 266 -12.81 -14.94 0.66
C SER A 266 -13.52 -15.72 1.78
N LYS A 267 -13.43 -15.20 3.01
CA LYS A 267 -14.07 -15.79 4.18
C LYS A 267 -15.55 -15.36 4.19
N PRO A 268 -16.52 -16.29 4.17
CA PRO A 268 -17.92 -15.94 4.39
C PRO A 268 -18.10 -15.43 5.82
N ALA A 269 -19.07 -14.54 6.03
CA ALA A 269 -19.42 -14.06 7.35
C ALA A 269 -19.77 -15.23 8.30
N GLN A 270 -19.46 -15.11 9.58
CA GLN A 270 -19.81 -16.08 10.63
C GLN A 270 -20.33 -15.34 11.87
N PHE A 271 -21.36 -15.86 12.52
CA PHE A 271 -21.90 -15.30 13.77
C PHE A 271 -22.68 -16.37 14.56
N GLU A 272 -22.88 -16.16 15.86
CA GLU A 272 -23.65 -17.08 16.70
C GLU A 272 -25.13 -17.12 16.29
N GLY A 273 -25.71 -18.32 16.14
CA GLY A 273 -27.09 -18.49 15.68
C GLY A 273 -27.24 -18.65 14.16
N MET A 274 -26.15 -18.78 13.41
CA MET A 274 -26.14 -18.99 11.96
C MET A 274 -26.93 -20.24 11.52
N GLU A 275 -27.06 -21.26 12.37
CA GLU A 275 -27.85 -22.46 12.09
C GLU A 275 -29.35 -22.19 11.88
N LYS A 276 -29.84 -21.01 12.26
CA LYS A 276 -31.23 -20.54 12.06
C LYS A 276 -31.47 -20.00 10.64
N PHE A 277 -30.44 -19.93 9.81
CA PHE A 277 -30.47 -19.36 8.46
C PHE A 277 -30.20 -20.43 7.39
N GLU A 278 -30.56 -20.11 6.15
CA GLU A 278 -30.03 -20.79 4.96
C GLU A 278 -28.90 -19.96 4.38
N THR A 279 -27.93 -20.59 3.71
CA THR A 279 -26.74 -19.90 3.18
C THR A 279 -26.51 -20.24 1.71
N GLU A 280 -26.16 -19.23 0.93
CA GLU A 280 -25.71 -19.35 -0.45
C GLU A 280 -24.35 -18.66 -0.57
N LEU A 281 -23.40 -19.35 -1.20
CA LEU A 281 -21.98 -18.98 -1.21
C LEU A 281 -21.46 -18.53 -2.58
N ASN A 282 -22.12 -18.93 -3.67
CA ASN A 282 -21.56 -18.87 -5.03
C ASN A 282 -21.97 -17.63 -5.82
N THR A 283 -23.11 -17.01 -5.48
CA THR A 283 -23.71 -15.92 -6.26
C THR A 283 -23.02 -14.58 -5.98
N LEU A 284 -22.72 -14.30 -4.72
CA LEU A 284 -22.36 -12.95 -4.29
C LEU A 284 -20.95 -12.53 -4.73
N HIS A 285 -19.95 -13.41 -4.62
CA HIS A 285 -18.56 -13.07 -4.94
C HIS A 285 -18.37 -12.65 -6.41
N PRO A 286 -18.84 -13.41 -7.43
CA PRO A 286 -18.70 -12.99 -8.83
C PRO A 286 -19.36 -11.64 -9.11
N ILE A 287 -20.55 -11.38 -8.55
CA ILE A 287 -21.29 -10.14 -8.77
C ILE A 287 -20.59 -8.95 -8.10
N LEU A 288 -20.09 -9.11 -6.87
CA LEU A 288 -19.29 -8.08 -6.20
C LEU A 288 -17.97 -7.79 -6.93
N SER A 289 -17.28 -8.83 -7.39
CA SER A 289 -16.04 -8.69 -8.16
C SER A 289 -16.29 -7.90 -9.45
N GLU A 290 -17.32 -8.27 -10.20
CA GLU A 290 -17.68 -7.57 -11.45
C GLU A 290 -18.12 -6.12 -11.18
N CYS A 291 -18.80 -5.86 -10.07
CA CYS A 291 -19.12 -4.50 -9.68
C CYS A 291 -17.86 -3.66 -9.37
N ARG A 292 -16.82 -4.24 -8.75
CA ARG A 292 -15.57 -3.50 -8.46
C ARG A 292 -14.73 -3.19 -9.71
N VAL A 293 -14.85 -3.97 -10.79
CA VAL A 293 -14.13 -3.74 -12.06
C VAL A 293 -14.41 -2.33 -12.62
N PHE A 294 -15.68 -1.91 -12.63
CA PHE A 294 -16.14 -0.66 -13.25
C PHE A 294 -16.33 0.47 -12.21
N LYS A 295 -15.41 1.42 -12.13
CA LYS A 295 -15.37 2.42 -11.05
C LYS A 295 -16.47 3.48 -11.26
N SER A 296 -17.19 3.90 -10.21
CA SER A 296 -18.10 5.05 -10.25
C SER A 296 -17.32 6.39 -10.24
N ASP A 297 -17.96 7.52 -10.55
CA ASP A 297 -17.25 8.81 -10.63
C ASP A 297 -16.66 9.24 -9.28
N HIS A 298 -17.30 8.84 -8.17
CA HIS A 298 -16.77 9.06 -6.83
C HIS A 298 -15.55 8.17 -6.53
N GLU A 299 -15.48 6.96 -7.07
CA GLU A 299 -14.30 6.09 -6.95
C GLU A 299 -13.13 6.62 -7.77
N LEU A 300 -13.41 7.04 -9.00
CA LEU A 300 -12.42 7.68 -9.88
C LEU A 300 -11.83 8.95 -9.25
N ALA A 301 -12.62 9.73 -8.51
CA ALA A 301 -12.13 10.90 -7.79
C ALA A 301 -11.16 10.55 -6.65
N LEU A 302 -11.38 9.42 -5.95
CA LEU A 302 -10.47 8.97 -4.87
C LEU A 302 -9.19 8.34 -5.43
N ILE A 303 -9.28 7.54 -6.49
CA ILE A 303 -8.12 6.98 -7.21
C ILE A 303 -7.29 8.08 -7.86
N GLN A 304 -7.93 9.11 -8.44
CA GLN A 304 -7.23 10.29 -8.97
C GLN A 304 -6.48 11.02 -7.87
N PHE A 305 -7.09 11.24 -6.70
CA PHE A 305 -6.40 11.89 -5.59
C PHE A 305 -5.21 11.07 -5.07
N ALA A 306 -5.34 9.75 -4.97
CA ALA A 306 -4.22 8.86 -4.63
C ALA A 306 -3.09 8.98 -5.66
N ASN A 307 -3.42 9.00 -6.95
CA ASN A 307 -2.48 9.26 -8.04
C ASN A 307 -1.78 10.62 -7.92
N ASP A 308 -2.54 11.68 -7.65
CA ASP A 308 -2.02 13.06 -7.59
C ASP A 308 -0.99 13.18 -6.45
N ILE A 309 -1.31 12.66 -5.26
CA ILE A 309 -0.38 12.74 -4.11
C ILE A 309 0.82 11.81 -4.25
N SER A 310 0.65 10.61 -4.80
CA SER A 310 1.79 9.71 -5.07
C SER A 310 2.68 10.23 -6.20
N SER A 311 2.11 10.90 -7.22
CA SER A 311 2.88 11.57 -8.27
C SER A 311 3.72 12.72 -7.69
N GLU A 312 3.13 13.55 -6.82
CA GLU A 312 3.85 14.63 -6.12
C GLU A 312 4.95 14.06 -5.22
N ALA A 313 4.69 12.96 -4.51
CA ALA A 313 5.66 12.27 -3.66
C ALA A 313 6.83 11.68 -4.46
N HIS A 314 6.59 11.01 -5.59
CA HIS A 314 7.63 10.52 -6.50
C HIS A 314 8.54 11.64 -7.01
N VAL A 315 7.96 12.80 -7.35
CA VAL A 315 8.70 14.00 -7.75
C VAL A 315 9.55 14.56 -6.60
N GLU A 316 9.01 14.59 -5.38
CA GLU A 316 9.77 15.03 -4.21
C GLU A 316 10.89 14.06 -3.81
N VAL A 317 10.73 12.76 -4.05
CA VAL A 317 11.81 11.77 -3.93
C VAL A 317 12.89 12.03 -4.97
N MET A 318 12.55 12.12 -6.27
CA MET A 318 13.51 12.39 -7.35
C MET A 318 14.36 13.65 -7.10
N LYS A 319 13.75 14.74 -6.62
CA LYS A 319 14.48 15.98 -6.26
C LYS A 319 15.49 15.79 -5.11
N LYS A 320 15.26 14.82 -4.22
CA LYS A 320 16.02 14.61 -2.96
C LYS A 320 16.99 13.43 -3.03
N THR A 321 16.86 12.51 -3.98
CA THR A 321 17.80 11.40 -4.20
C THR A 321 19.23 11.91 -4.40
N ARG A 322 20.19 11.40 -3.62
CA ARG A 322 21.64 11.69 -3.75
C ARG A 322 22.41 10.40 -3.56
N VAL A 323 23.45 10.18 -4.37
CA VAL A 323 24.40 9.06 -4.25
C VAL A 323 24.90 8.92 -2.80
N GLY A 324 25.01 7.68 -2.31
CA GLY A 324 25.42 7.36 -0.94
C GLY A 324 24.27 7.31 0.07
N MET A 325 23.03 7.63 -0.32
CA MET A 325 21.83 7.34 0.48
C MET A 325 21.47 5.84 0.45
N LYS A 326 20.62 5.45 1.39
CA LYS A 326 19.95 4.14 1.44
C LYS A 326 18.60 4.17 0.73
N GLU A 327 18.22 3.06 0.13
CA GLU A 327 16.91 2.86 -0.52
C GLU A 327 15.73 3.22 0.41
N TYR A 328 15.74 2.77 1.67
CA TYR A 328 14.69 3.08 2.67
C TYR A 328 14.53 4.58 2.95
N GLN A 329 15.51 5.42 2.63
CA GLN A 329 15.38 6.87 2.78
C GLN A 329 14.46 7.46 1.70
N MET A 330 14.42 6.85 0.51
CA MET A 330 13.48 7.23 -0.55
C MET A 330 12.05 6.77 -0.20
N GLU A 331 11.89 5.54 0.29
CA GLU A 331 10.64 5.03 0.87
C GLU A 331 10.12 5.95 1.99
N SER A 332 10.99 6.30 2.95
CA SER A 332 10.64 7.19 4.07
C SER A 332 10.16 8.57 3.61
N MET A 333 10.78 9.14 2.57
CA MET A 333 10.35 10.41 1.97
C MET A 333 8.96 10.29 1.30
N PHE A 334 8.71 9.22 0.55
CA PHE A 334 7.41 8.97 -0.09
C PHE A 334 6.28 8.79 0.93
N LEU A 335 6.49 7.91 1.92
CA LEU A 335 5.53 7.64 2.99
C LEU A 335 5.27 8.90 3.85
N HIS A 336 6.31 9.70 4.12
CA HIS A 336 6.14 10.97 4.80
C HIS A 336 5.27 11.93 3.98
N HIS A 337 5.56 12.13 2.71
CA HIS A 337 4.84 13.08 1.85
C HIS A 337 3.37 12.70 1.68
N THR A 338 3.10 11.44 1.34
CA THR A 338 1.75 10.91 1.11
C THR A 338 0.89 10.95 2.38
N TYR A 339 1.46 10.68 3.56
CA TYR A 339 0.71 10.79 4.81
C TYR A 339 0.56 12.24 5.29
N MET A 340 1.63 13.05 5.27
CA MET A 340 1.64 14.44 5.76
C MET A 340 0.67 15.35 4.99
N TYR A 341 0.64 15.22 3.66
CA TYR A 341 -0.17 16.10 2.80
C TYR A 341 -1.41 15.39 2.25
N GLY A 342 -1.34 14.09 1.94
CA GLY A 342 -2.47 13.31 1.43
C GLY A 342 -3.39 12.74 2.52
N GLY A 343 -2.93 12.67 3.78
CA GLY A 343 -3.64 11.91 4.81
C GLY A 343 -3.68 10.40 4.57
N CYS A 344 -2.85 9.89 3.64
CA CYS A 344 -2.72 8.48 3.28
C CYS A 344 -1.96 7.75 4.39
N ARG A 345 -2.69 7.26 5.39
CA ARG A 345 -2.10 6.53 6.53
C ARG A 345 -1.61 5.13 6.16
N HIS A 346 -2.08 4.58 5.04
CA HIS A 346 -1.61 3.33 4.47
C HIS A 346 -0.97 3.57 3.11
N CYS A 347 -0.02 2.71 2.76
CA CYS A 347 0.47 2.51 1.41
C CYS A 347 -0.33 1.36 0.79
N SER A 348 -0.57 1.37 -0.52
CA SER A 348 -1.35 0.32 -1.20
C SER A 348 -0.64 -1.05 -1.16
N TYR A 349 0.70 -1.04 -1.04
CA TYR A 349 1.58 -2.20 -0.93
C TYR A 349 2.89 -1.76 -0.24
N THR A 350 3.77 -2.72 0.08
CA THR A 350 5.12 -2.41 0.58
C THR A 350 5.91 -1.68 -0.52
N CYS A 351 6.49 -0.52 -0.20
CA CYS A 351 7.28 0.27 -1.15
C CYS A 351 8.47 -0.53 -1.67
N ILE A 352 8.64 -0.55 -2.99
CA ILE A 352 9.75 -1.20 -3.69
C ILE A 352 10.73 -0.09 -4.06
N CYS A 353 11.82 0.07 -3.30
CA CYS A 353 12.87 1.05 -3.59
C CYS A 353 14.12 0.34 -4.07
N ALA A 354 14.19 -0.01 -5.35
CA ALA A 354 15.25 -0.86 -5.87
C ALA A 354 16.32 -0.07 -6.64
N THR A 355 17.60 -0.32 -6.37
CA THR A 355 18.74 0.38 -7.00
C THR A 355 19.83 -0.56 -7.52
N GLY A 356 20.45 -0.18 -8.64
CA GLY A 356 21.42 -1.04 -9.33
C GLY A 356 20.79 -2.39 -9.70
N GLU A 357 21.52 -3.48 -9.47
CA GLU A 357 21.04 -4.85 -9.71
C GLU A 357 19.69 -5.18 -9.04
N ASN A 358 19.36 -4.58 -7.88
CA ASN A 358 18.08 -4.80 -7.20
C ASN A 358 16.88 -4.45 -8.09
N SER A 359 17.03 -3.53 -9.05
CA SER A 359 15.94 -3.13 -9.96
C SER A 359 15.51 -4.24 -10.95
N ALA A 360 16.24 -5.36 -11.01
CA ALA A 360 15.79 -6.60 -11.67
C ALA A 360 14.87 -7.48 -10.77
N VAL A 361 14.78 -7.21 -9.47
CA VAL A 361 13.96 -7.97 -8.50
C VAL A 361 12.58 -7.32 -8.39
N LEU A 362 11.60 -7.86 -9.12
CA LEU A 362 10.32 -7.21 -9.38
C LEU A 362 9.55 -6.72 -8.13
N HIS A 363 9.53 -7.53 -7.07
CA HIS A 363 8.92 -7.21 -5.76
C HIS A 363 10.01 -7.14 -4.67
N TYR A 364 11.03 -6.31 -4.88
CA TYR A 364 12.03 -5.97 -3.86
C TYR A 364 11.39 -5.22 -2.66
N GLY A 365 12.14 -4.87 -1.61
CA GLY A 365 11.63 -4.12 -0.45
C GLY A 365 10.86 -4.93 0.60
N HIS A 366 10.55 -6.20 0.35
CA HIS A 366 10.00 -7.09 1.37
C HIS A 366 11.00 -7.39 2.49
N VAL A 367 10.53 -7.95 3.62
CA VAL A 367 11.30 -8.12 4.88
C VAL A 367 12.67 -8.83 4.77
N ALA A 368 12.92 -9.62 3.72
CA ALA A 368 14.20 -10.31 3.50
C ALA A 368 15.10 -9.63 2.45
N ALA A 369 14.65 -8.52 1.87
CA ALA A 369 15.36 -7.67 0.92
C ALA A 369 14.90 -6.19 1.15
N PRO A 370 15.14 -5.62 2.35
CA PRO A 370 14.24 -4.62 2.95
C PRO A 370 14.65 -3.17 2.64
N ASN A 371 14.85 -2.83 1.36
CA ASN A 371 15.27 -1.48 0.93
C ASN A 371 16.54 -0.98 1.66
N ASP A 372 17.55 -1.83 1.84
CA ASP A 372 18.73 -1.54 2.67
C ASP A 372 20.06 -1.40 1.90
N ARG A 373 20.07 -1.42 0.57
CA ARG A 373 21.27 -1.14 -0.23
C ARG A 373 21.64 0.35 -0.15
N THR A 374 22.94 0.64 -0.12
CA THR A 374 23.45 1.98 -0.41
C THR A 374 23.59 2.10 -1.91
N PHE A 375 23.03 3.14 -2.52
CA PHE A 375 23.15 3.32 -3.97
C PHE A 375 24.32 4.22 -4.36
N GLU A 376 25.02 3.79 -5.39
CA GLU A 376 26.32 4.29 -5.84
C GLU A 376 26.18 5.12 -7.12
N ASP A 377 27.23 5.85 -7.49
CA ASP A 377 27.22 6.63 -8.74
C ASP A 377 27.07 5.71 -9.96
N GLY A 378 26.17 6.07 -10.87
CA GLY A 378 25.85 5.27 -12.05
C GLY A 378 24.73 4.23 -11.88
N ASP A 379 24.21 4.00 -10.67
CA ASP A 379 23.05 3.11 -10.49
C ASP A 379 21.79 3.66 -11.17
N MET A 380 20.96 2.76 -11.72
CA MET A 380 19.54 3.04 -11.97
C MET A 380 18.74 2.82 -10.68
N ALA A 381 17.82 3.72 -10.38
CA ALA A 381 16.72 3.48 -9.47
C ALA A 381 15.49 2.99 -10.26
N LEU A 382 14.73 2.12 -9.61
CA LEU A 382 13.36 1.75 -9.94
C LEU A 382 12.58 1.83 -8.63
N LEU A 383 11.78 2.88 -8.49
CA LEU A 383 10.96 3.12 -7.30
C LEU A 383 9.51 2.89 -7.66
N ASP A 384 8.92 1.86 -7.08
CA ASP A 384 7.54 1.44 -7.28
C ASP A 384 6.81 1.59 -5.93
N MET A 385 5.97 2.62 -5.86
CA MET A 385 5.32 3.08 -4.64
C MET A 385 3.98 3.79 -4.94
N GLY A 386 2.92 3.42 -4.22
CA GLY A 386 1.56 3.94 -4.41
C GLY A 386 0.78 4.08 -3.10
N ALA A 387 0.10 5.22 -2.90
CA ALA A 387 -0.60 5.55 -1.67
C ALA A 387 -2.05 5.04 -1.66
N GLU A 388 -2.56 4.67 -0.47
CA GLU A 388 -3.97 4.36 -0.25
C GLU A 388 -4.68 5.55 0.42
N TYR A 389 -5.66 6.14 -0.27
CA TYR A 389 -6.57 7.13 0.30
C TYR A 389 -7.98 6.57 0.48
N GLN A 390 -8.41 6.40 1.74
CA GLN A 390 -9.76 5.92 2.10
C GLN A 390 -10.12 4.61 1.39
N PHE A 391 -9.19 3.64 1.47
CA PHE A 391 -9.21 2.33 0.80
C PHE A 391 -8.91 2.34 -0.70
N TYR A 392 -8.94 3.47 -1.42
CA TYR A 392 -8.65 3.50 -2.85
C TYR A 392 -7.16 3.77 -3.09
N GLY A 393 -6.53 2.94 -3.93
CA GLY A 393 -5.10 2.95 -4.17
C GLY A 393 -4.64 3.77 -5.38
N SER A 394 -3.32 3.82 -5.51
CA SER A 394 -2.56 4.19 -6.72
C SER A 394 -1.42 3.19 -6.88
N ASP A 395 -0.90 3.04 -8.09
CA ASP A 395 0.24 2.18 -8.39
C ASP A 395 1.15 2.88 -9.40
N ILE A 396 2.37 3.24 -8.99
CA ILE A 396 3.25 4.13 -9.76
C ILE A 396 4.70 3.69 -9.61
N THR A 397 5.29 3.27 -10.73
CA THR A 397 6.73 3.06 -10.86
C THR A 397 7.42 4.22 -11.61
N CYS A 398 8.48 4.75 -11.03
CA CYS A 398 9.42 5.69 -11.62
C CYS A 398 10.85 5.10 -11.66
N SER A 399 11.44 5.00 -12.85
CA SER A 399 12.87 4.69 -13.03
C SER A 399 13.68 5.92 -13.44
N PHE A 400 14.87 6.09 -12.86
CA PHE A 400 15.77 7.22 -13.13
C PHE A 400 17.21 6.93 -12.62
N PRO A 401 18.26 7.56 -13.17
CA PRO A 401 19.63 7.41 -12.68
C PRO A 401 19.81 8.15 -11.35
N VAL A 402 20.41 7.50 -10.34
CA VAL A 402 20.49 8.08 -8.97
C VAL A 402 21.35 9.35 -8.86
N ASN A 403 22.22 9.58 -9.84
CA ASN A 403 23.05 10.78 -9.97
C ASN A 403 22.39 11.91 -10.80
N GLY A 404 21.19 11.66 -11.34
CA GLY A 404 20.43 12.63 -12.13
C GLY A 404 20.87 12.81 -13.59
N LYS A 405 21.73 11.93 -14.14
CA LYS A 405 22.16 11.94 -15.54
C LYS A 405 22.17 10.56 -16.19
N PHE A 406 21.45 10.41 -17.31
CA PHE A 406 21.37 9.13 -18.00
C PHE A 406 22.64 8.86 -18.83
N THR A 407 23.22 7.67 -18.70
CA THR A 407 24.22 7.17 -19.65
C THR A 407 23.58 6.76 -20.98
N SER A 408 24.38 6.45 -22.00
CA SER A 408 23.86 5.96 -23.30
C SER A 408 23.13 4.63 -23.18
N ASP A 409 23.65 3.68 -22.39
CA ASP A 409 23.05 2.36 -22.20
C ASP A 409 21.78 2.47 -21.31
N GLN A 410 21.79 3.31 -20.26
CA GLN A 410 20.57 3.64 -19.51
C GLN A 410 19.49 4.30 -20.39
N SER A 411 19.88 5.27 -21.23
CA SER A 411 18.98 5.95 -22.17
C SER A 411 18.35 4.99 -23.18
N LEU A 412 19.10 3.99 -23.65
CA LEU A 412 18.60 2.97 -24.58
C LEU A 412 17.45 2.17 -23.95
N ILE A 413 17.67 1.61 -22.77
CA ILE A 413 16.69 0.76 -22.08
C ILE A 413 15.50 1.59 -21.60
N TYR A 414 15.75 2.78 -21.03
CA TYR A 414 14.70 3.67 -20.58
C TYR A 414 13.74 4.07 -21.71
N ASN A 415 14.28 4.50 -22.86
CA ASN A 415 13.45 4.88 -24.00
C ASN A 415 12.75 3.68 -24.65
N ALA A 416 13.30 2.45 -24.56
CA ALA A 416 12.61 1.25 -25.02
C ALA A 416 11.32 1.01 -24.22
N VAL A 417 11.39 1.13 -22.90
CA VAL A 417 10.24 0.99 -22.00
C VAL A 417 9.26 2.15 -22.16
N LEU A 418 9.74 3.40 -22.26
CA LEU A 418 8.89 4.58 -22.47
C LEU A 418 8.12 4.50 -23.79
N LYS A 419 8.77 4.05 -24.87
CA LYS A 419 8.12 3.82 -26.17
C LYS A 419 7.01 2.76 -26.05
N ALA A 420 7.24 1.68 -25.31
CA ALA A 420 6.24 0.63 -25.08
C ALA A 420 5.05 1.15 -24.26
N HIS A 421 5.32 1.82 -23.14
CA HIS A 421 4.31 2.45 -22.27
C HIS A 421 3.40 3.41 -23.05
N ASN A 422 4.00 4.35 -23.78
CA ASN A 422 3.25 5.35 -24.54
C ASN A 422 2.45 4.71 -25.69
N ALA A 423 2.99 3.69 -26.36
CA ALA A 423 2.28 2.98 -27.42
C ALA A 423 1.08 2.17 -26.90
N VAL A 424 1.19 1.55 -25.73
CA VAL A 424 0.06 0.87 -25.07
C VAL A 424 -1.02 1.88 -24.72
N ILE A 425 -0.71 2.96 -23.99
CA ILE A 425 -1.70 3.98 -23.57
C ILE A 425 -2.44 4.57 -24.77
N ASN A 426 -1.72 4.87 -25.87
CA ASN A 426 -2.30 5.39 -27.11
C ASN A 426 -3.19 4.37 -27.85
N ALA A 427 -2.98 3.06 -27.65
CA ALA A 427 -3.80 2.00 -28.25
C ALA A 427 -5.02 1.62 -27.40
N MET A 428 -5.01 1.92 -26.09
CA MET A 428 -6.09 1.58 -25.16
C MET A 428 -7.40 2.31 -25.48
N LYS A 429 -8.46 1.53 -25.69
CA LYS A 429 -9.85 1.95 -25.82
C LYS A 429 -10.77 0.73 -25.59
N PRO A 430 -12.10 0.92 -25.43
CA PRO A 430 -13.03 -0.19 -25.30
C PRO A 430 -12.95 -1.18 -26.48
N GLY A 431 -13.05 -2.48 -26.17
CA GLY A 431 -12.96 -3.59 -27.13
C GLY A 431 -11.53 -4.05 -27.47
N VAL A 432 -10.49 -3.47 -26.86
CA VAL A 432 -9.10 -3.91 -27.07
C VAL A 432 -8.74 -5.03 -26.08
N CYS A 433 -8.23 -6.15 -26.58
CA CYS A 433 -7.79 -7.27 -25.75
C CYS A 433 -6.49 -6.95 -24.98
N TRP A 434 -6.47 -7.17 -23.66
CA TRP A 434 -5.28 -6.90 -22.84
C TRP A 434 -4.07 -7.78 -23.19
N VAL A 435 -4.31 -9.00 -23.67
CA VAL A 435 -3.26 -9.92 -24.13
C VAL A 435 -2.50 -9.34 -25.34
N ASP A 436 -3.19 -8.62 -26.22
CA ASP A 436 -2.58 -8.01 -27.40
C ASP A 436 -1.79 -6.74 -27.02
N MET A 437 -2.21 -6.01 -25.99
CA MET A 437 -1.41 -4.91 -25.42
C MET A 437 -0.09 -5.41 -24.84
N HIS A 438 -0.10 -6.55 -24.12
CA HIS A 438 1.14 -7.14 -23.61
C HIS A 438 2.10 -7.51 -24.74
N LYS A 439 1.59 -8.15 -25.81
CA LYS A 439 2.38 -8.49 -27.00
C LYS A 439 2.89 -7.25 -27.75
N LEU A 440 2.12 -6.16 -27.77
CA LEU A 440 2.55 -4.87 -28.32
C LEU A 440 3.75 -4.29 -27.54
N ALA A 441 3.69 -4.30 -26.21
CA ALA A 441 4.79 -3.86 -25.36
C ALA A 441 6.06 -4.71 -25.58
N GLU A 442 5.94 -6.04 -25.52
CA GLU A 442 7.05 -6.97 -25.80
C GLU A 442 7.70 -6.71 -27.16
N LYS A 443 6.89 -6.56 -28.23
CA LYS A 443 7.39 -6.30 -29.58
C LYS A 443 8.16 -4.99 -29.66
N ILE A 444 7.64 -3.92 -29.04
CA ILE A 444 8.30 -2.61 -29.03
C ILE A 444 9.62 -2.62 -28.25
N ILE A 445 9.70 -3.36 -27.14
CA ILE A 445 10.93 -3.56 -26.38
C ILE A 445 11.95 -4.30 -27.25
N LEU A 446 11.57 -5.44 -27.86
CA LEU A 446 12.47 -6.21 -28.74
C LEU A 446 12.94 -5.42 -29.97
N GLU A 447 12.08 -4.64 -30.62
CA GLU A 447 12.47 -3.71 -31.68
C GLU A 447 13.53 -2.69 -31.22
N SER A 448 13.39 -2.19 -30.00
CA SER A 448 14.28 -1.17 -29.43
C SER A 448 15.62 -1.77 -28.99
N LEU A 449 15.60 -2.95 -28.36
CA LEU A 449 16.80 -3.74 -28.05
C LEU A 449 17.56 -4.15 -29.32
N LYS A 450 16.82 -4.50 -30.40
CA LYS A 450 17.41 -4.74 -31.72
C LYS A 450 18.04 -3.48 -32.32
N LYS A 451 17.38 -2.33 -32.23
CA LYS A 451 17.92 -1.04 -32.69
C LYS A 451 19.19 -0.65 -31.91
N GLY A 452 19.26 -0.98 -30.62
CA GLY A 452 20.44 -0.82 -29.78
C GLY A 452 21.53 -1.88 -29.96
N GLY A 453 21.31 -2.89 -30.80
CA GLY A 453 22.28 -3.96 -31.07
C GLY A 453 22.41 -5.02 -29.97
N VAL A 454 21.56 -4.98 -28.93
CA VAL A 454 21.49 -6.00 -27.85
C VAL A 454 20.92 -7.31 -28.40
N MET A 455 19.90 -7.19 -29.26
CA MET A 455 19.26 -8.30 -29.97
C MET A 455 19.55 -8.22 -31.47
N VAL A 456 19.56 -9.36 -32.17
CA VAL A 456 19.84 -9.46 -33.62
C VAL A 456 18.87 -10.43 -34.31
N GLY A 457 18.62 -10.26 -35.61
CA GLY A 457 17.70 -11.12 -36.38
C GLY A 457 16.28 -10.56 -36.56
N ASN A 458 15.29 -11.43 -36.73
CA ASN A 458 13.89 -11.07 -37.01
C ASN A 458 13.06 -10.96 -35.71
N VAL A 459 12.31 -9.86 -35.52
CA VAL A 459 11.53 -9.62 -34.29
C VAL A 459 10.29 -10.50 -34.20
N ASP A 460 9.65 -10.85 -35.31
CA ASP A 460 8.49 -11.75 -35.29
C ASP A 460 8.91 -13.19 -34.96
N GLU A 461 10.12 -13.62 -35.35
CA GLU A 461 10.72 -14.86 -34.84
C GLU A 461 11.01 -14.78 -33.33
N MET A 462 11.55 -13.66 -32.82
CA MET A 462 11.76 -13.47 -31.37
C MET A 462 10.44 -13.51 -30.59
N MET A 463 9.36 -12.93 -31.13
CA MET A 463 8.02 -12.96 -30.55
C MET A 463 7.44 -14.38 -30.54
N ALA A 464 7.61 -15.15 -31.62
CA ALA A 464 7.21 -16.55 -31.69
C ALA A 464 7.98 -17.43 -30.70
N ALA A 465 9.27 -17.14 -30.48
CA ALA A 465 10.10 -17.76 -29.45
C ALA A 465 9.85 -17.22 -28.02
N ARG A 466 8.87 -16.31 -27.84
CA ARG A 466 8.50 -15.66 -26.56
C ARG A 466 9.67 -14.95 -25.85
N LEU A 467 10.64 -14.42 -26.60
CA LEU A 467 11.80 -13.71 -26.04
C LEU A 467 11.44 -12.37 -25.36
N GLY A 468 10.26 -11.80 -25.63
CA GLY A 468 9.74 -10.66 -24.87
C GLY A 468 9.68 -10.96 -23.36
N ALA A 469 9.24 -12.18 -23.00
CA ALA A 469 9.13 -12.63 -21.63
C ALA A 469 10.47 -12.87 -20.90
N VAL A 470 11.60 -12.88 -21.62
CA VAL A 470 12.94 -12.92 -21.01
C VAL A 470 13.29 -11.55 -20.43
N PHE A 471 12.89 -10.48 -21.11
CA PHE A 471 13.12 -9.08 -20.69
C PHE A 471 11.95 -8.49 -19.90
N MET A 472 10.72 -9.02 -20.05
CA MET A 472 9.50 -8.59 -19.36
C MET A 472 8.70 -9.80 -18.83
N PRO A 473 9.12 -10.44 -17.72
CA PRO A 473 8.53 -11.71 -17.25
C PRO A 473 7.19 -11.59 -16.50
N HIS A 474 6.78 -10.38 -16.13
CA HIS A 474 5.51 -10.08 -15.47
C HIS A 474 4.39 -9.74 -16.48
N GLY A 475 3.17 -9.53 -15.99
CA GLY A 475 2.08 -9.00 -16.81
C GLY A 475 2.36 -7.56 -17.25
N LEU A 476 1.64 -7.06 -18.26
CA LEU A 476 1.72 -5.64 -18.65
C LEU A 476 1.01 -4.70 -17.65
N GLY A 477 0.21 -5.27 -16.75
CA GLY A 477 -0.61 -4.53 -15.80
C GLY A 477 -1.88 -5.27 -15.43
N HIS A 478 -2.62 -4.64 -14.52
CA HIS A 478 -3.70 -5.25 -13.76
C HIS A 478 -4.74 -4.21 -13.35
N PHE A 479 -5.96 -4.66 -13.02
CA PHE A 479 -6.95 -3.75 -12.48
C PHE A 479 -6.47 -3.17 -11.15
N LEU A 480 -6.77 -1.90 -10.94
CA LEU A 480 -6.52 -1.16 -9.71
C LEU A 480 -7.85 -0.60 -9.18
N GLY A 481 -8.01 -0.55 -7.86
CA GLY A 481 -9.19 0.01 -7.22
C GLY A 481 -9.04 0.14 -5.71
N ILE A 482 -9.77 -0.70 -4.96
CA ILE A 482 -9.61 -0.79 -3.50
C ILE A 482 -8.44 -1.72 -3.14
N ASP A 483 -8.14 -2.69 -4.00
CA ASP A 483 -6.92 -3.48 -3.89
C ASP A 483 -5.99 -3.05 -5.03
N THR A 484 -4.68 -3.06 -4.81
CA THR A 484 -3.64 -2.81 -5.81
C THR A 484 -3.84 -3.73 -7.02
N HIS A 485 -3.96 -5.03 -6.73
CA HIS A 485 -4.43 -6.06 -7.65
C HIS A 485 -5.93 -6.27 -7.44
N ASP A 486 -6.75 -5.41 -8.06
CA ASP A 486 -8.21 -5.37 -7.92
C ASP A 486 -8.89 -6.59 -8.60
N PRO A 487 -10.01 -7.12 -8.05
CA PRO A 487 -10.57 -8.40 -8.50
C PRO A 487 -11.29 -8.30 -9.86
N GLY A 488 -11.70 -9.46 -10.39
CA GLY A 488 -12.48 -9.55 -11.63
C GLY A 488 -11.66 -9.65 -12.92
N GLY A 489 -10.33 -9.76 -12.81
CA GLY A 489 -9.42 -9.95 -13.94
C GLY A 489 -9.63 -11.28 -14.70
N TYR A 490 -10.03 -12.34 -14.01
CA TYR A 490 -10.40 -13.65 -14.57
C TYR A 490 -11.83 -14.05 -14.16
N PRO A 491 -12.87 -13.62 -14.90
CA PRO A 491 -14.24 -14.05 -14.65
C PRO A 491 -14.42 -15.55 -14.95
N LYS A 492 -15.46 -16.15 -14.38
CA LYS A 492 -15.73 -17.60 -14.47
C LYS A 492 -15.78 -18.06 -15.93
N GLY A 493 -14.97 -19.06 -16.27
CA GLY A 493 -14.85 -19.60 -17.63
C GLY A 493 -13.70 -19.01 -18.47
N THR A 494 -12.96 -18.03 -17.93
CA THR A 494 -11.68 -17.60 -18.52
C THR A 494 -10.51 -18.47 -18.04
N GLU A 495 -9.53 -18.69 -18.91
CA GLU A 495 -8.29 -19.41 -18.57
C GLU A 495 -7.07 -18.48 -18.68
N ARG A 496 -6.12 -18.69 -17.78
CA ARG A 496 -4.80 -18.03 -17.76
C ARG A 496 -3.87 -18.77 -18.72
N SER A 497 -3.21 -18.03 -19.62
CA SER A 497 -2.24 -18.64 -20.55
C SER A 497 -1.11 -19.36 -19.81
N LYS A 498 -0.50 -20.36 -20.46
CA LYS A 498 0.68 -21.08 -19.94
C LYS A 498 1.99 -20.57 -20.55
N GLU A 499 1.91 -19.70 -21.56
CA GLU A 499 3.09 -19.14 -22.23
C GLU A 499 3.89 -18.21 -21.28
N PRO A 500 5.23 -18.12 -21.43
CA PRO A 500 6.05 -17.11 -20.78
C PRO A 500 5.52 -15.69 -20.99
N GLY A 501 5.60 -14.84 -19.96
CA GLY A 501 5.00 -13.50 -19.93
C GLY A 501 3.48 -13.56 -19.71
N LEU A 502 2.74 -14.15 -20.67
CA LEU A 502 1.28 -14.17 -20.66
C LEU A 502 0.66 -14.88 -19.44
N LYS A 503 1.34 -15.89 -18.88
CA LYS A 503 0.90 -16.55 -17.63
C LYS A 503 0.85 -15.60 -16.42
N SER A 504 1.64 -14.51 -16.46
CA SER A 504 1.78 -13.53 -15.39
C SER A 504 0.77 -12.37 -15.47
N LEU A 505 0.01 -12.25 -16.57
CA LEU A 505 -1.05 -11.24 -16.70
C LEU A 505 -2.11 -11.40 -15.60
N ARG A 506 -2.62 -10.31 -15.00
CA ARG A 506 -3.71 -10.41 -14.00
C ARG A 506 -5.11 -10.33 -14.61
N THR A 507 -5.21 -10.01 -15.89
CA THR A 507 -6.45 -10.13 -16.66
C THR A 507 -6.18 -10.55 -18.11
N VAL A 508 -7.17 -11.19 -18.72
CA VAL A 508 -7.23 -11.49 -20.17
C VAL A 508 -8.43 -10.84 -20.84
N ARG A 509 -9.10 -9.90 -20.15
CA ARG A 509 -10.32 -9.26 -20.64
C ARG A 509 -10.05 -8.30 -21.79
N GLU A 510 -11.09 -8.05 -22.57
CA GLU A 510 -11.18 -6.84 -23.36
C GLU A 510 -11.37 -5.63 -22.43
N LEU A 511 -10.70 -4.53 -22.75
CA LEU A 511 -10.88 -3.26 -22.07
C LEU A 511 -12.30 -2.75 -22.30
N GLN A 512 -12.89 -2.17 -21.26
CA GLN A 512 -14.24 -1.61 -21.27
C GLN A 512 -14.20 -0.28 -20.52
N GLU A 513 -15.08 0.66 -20.87
CA GLU A 513 -15.16 1.96 -20.22
C GLU A 513 -15.32 1.80 -18.69
N ARG A 514 -14.70 2.71 -17.92
CA ARG A 514 -14.70 2.74 -16.45
C ARG A 514 -13.85 1.65 -15.76
N MET A 515 -13.14 0.81 -16.51
CA MET A 515 -12.01 0.05 -15.97
C MET A 515 -10.86 1.01 -15.63
N VAL A 516 -10.21 0.80 -14.49
CA VAL A 516 -8.91 1.39 -14.15
C VAL A 516 -7.89 0.25 -14.12
N ILE A 517 -6.79 0.43 -14.84
CA ILE A 517 -5.77 -0.60 -15.06
C ILE A 517 -4.38 0.04 -15.07
N THR A 518 -3.37 -0.63 -14.49
CA THR A 518 -1.97 -0.21 -14.61
C THR A 518 -1.45 -0.47 -16.03
N VAL A 519 -0.52 0.37 -16.48
CA VAL A 519 0.28 0.14 -17.69
C VAL A 519 1.74 0.18 -17.28
N GLU A 520 2.33 -0.99 -17.04
CA GLU A 520 3.61 -1.17 -16.35
C GLU A 520 4.67 -1.94 -17.16
N PRO A 521 4.90 -1.66 -18.46
CA PRO A 521 5.95 -2.38 -19.19
C PRO A 521 7.32 -2.18 -18.52
N GLY A 522 8.15 -3.21 -18.60
CA GLY A 522 9.49 -3.19 -18.04
C GLY A 522 10.50 -3.97 -18.89
N CYS A 523 11.78 -3.64 -18.72
CA CYS A 523 12.89 -4.30 -19.39
C CYS A 523 14.00 -4.54 -18.36
N TYR A 524 14.25 -5.81 -18.02
CA TYR A 524 15.18 -6.22 -16.98
C TYR A 524 16.24 -7.18 -17.53
N PHE A 525 17.40 -7.18 -16.89
CA PHE A 525 18.50 -8.10 -17.17
C PHE A 525 18.61 -9.11 -16.02
N ILE A 526 17.73 -10.12 -16.05
CA ILE A 526 17.62 -11.16 -15.02
C ILE A 526 18.38 -12.40 -15.48
N ASP A 527 19.53 -12.71 -14.85
CA ASP A 527 20.37 -13.86 -15.21
C ASP A 527 19.61 -15.20 -15.24
N ALA A 528 18.68 -15.41 -14.30
CA ALA A 528 17.85 -16.62 -14.22
C ALA A 528 16.91 -16.83 -15.44
N LEU A 529 16.74 -15.82 -16.29
CA LEU A 529 15.99 -15.87 -17.55
C LEU A 529 16.91 -15.71 -18.77
N LEU A 530 17.88 -14.78 -18.68
CA LEU A 530 18.82 -14.48 -19.75
C LEU A 530 19.77 -15.64 -20.05
N VAL A 531 20.40 -16.23 -19.03
CA VAL A 531 21.39 -17.30 -19.23
C VAL A 531 20.76 -18.52 -19.93
N PRO A 532 19.62 -19.08 -19.47
CA PRO A 532 18.95 -20.18 -20.19
C PRO A 532 18.51 -19.82 -21.61
N ALA A 533 18.13 -18.56 -21.88
CA ALA A 533 17.73 -18.11 -23.21
C ALA A 533 18.93 -17.94 -24.17
N MET A 534 20.08 -17.52 -23.63
CA MET A 534 21.35 -17.40 -24.36
C MET A 534 22.04 -18.74 -24.62
N GLU A 535 21.84 -19.74 -23.76
CA GLU A 535 22.41 -21.09 -23.91
C GLU A 535 21.56 -22.02 -24.79
N ASN A 536 20.26 -21.74 -24.95
CA ASN A 536 19.36 -22.57 -25.74
C ASN A 536 19.62 -22.42 -27.26
N GLU A 537 19.85 -23.55 -27.93
CA GLU A 537 20.19 -23.63 -29.37
C GLU A 537 19.23 -22.88 -30.31
N SER A 538 17.94 -22.81 -29.96
CA SER A 538 16.92 -22.17 -30.80
C SER A 538 16.87 -20.64 -30.65
N THR A 539 17.32 -20.12 -29.50
CA THR A 539 17.21 -18.70 -29.15
C THR A 539 18.53 -17.96 -29.05
N SER A 540 19.65 -18.64 -28.80
CA SER A 540 21.00 -18.06 -28.67
C SER A 540 21.35 -17.14 -29.86
N LYS A 541 20.98 -17.55 -31.08
CA LYS A 541 21.16 -16.80 -32.34
C LYS A 541 20.57 -15.38 -32.36
N PHE A 542 19.68 -15.03 -31.43
CA PHE A 542 19.06 -13.70 -31.35
C PHE A 542 19.79 -12.73 -30.40
N PHE A 543 20.75 -13.21 -29.60
CA PHE A 543 21.48 -12.40 -28.62
C PHE A 543 22.83 -11.95 -29.16
N ASN A 544 23.14 -10.66 -29.00
CA ASN A 544 24.50 -10.17 -29.22
C ASN A 544 25.28 -10.27 -27.91
N HIS A 545 25.97 -11.40 -27.71
CA HIS A 545 26.67 -11.73 -26.45
C HIS A 545 27.67 -10.66 -25.99
N GLU A 546 28.35 -9.96 -26.91
CA GLU A 546 29.26 -8.86 -26.58
C GLU A 546 28.51 -7.63 -26.05
N VAL A 547 27.43 -7.24 -26.72
CA VAL A 547 26.65 -6.04 -26.36
C VAL A 547 25.83 -6.27 -25.10
N ILE A 548 25.18 -7.43 -24.96
CA ILE A 548 24.35 -7.75 -23.78
C ILE A 548 25.21 -7.88 -22.51
N GLY A 549 26.47 -8.29 -22.62
CA GLY A 549 27.42 -8.34 -21.51
C GLY A 549 27.66 -6.99 -20.83
N ARG A 550 27.42 -5.85 -21.52
CA ARG A 550 27.48 -4.51 -20.91
C ARG A 550 26.32 -4.20 -19.96
N PHE A 551 25.21 -4.93 -20.10
CA PHE A 551 24.00 -4.78 -19.27
C PHE A 551 23.99 -5.79 -18.11
N LYS A 552 25.08 -6.52 -17.89
CA LYS A 552 25.26 -7.29 -16.66
C LYS A 552 25.21 -6.34 -15.46
N ASP A 553 24.53 -6.74 -14.40
CA ASP A 553 24.33 -5.98 -13.16
C ASP A 553 23.57 -4.62 -13.36
N PHE A 554 23.04 -4.35 -14.56
CA PHE A 554 22.22 -3.14 -14.86
C PHE A 554 20.93 -3.06 -14.04
N GLY A 555 20.40 -4.22 -13.64
CA GLY A 555 19.08 -4.34 -13.05
C GLY A 555 17.98 -4.22 -14.11
N GLY A 556 17.15 -3.19 -14.06
CA GLY A 556 16.12 -2.95 -15.07
C GLY A 556 15.38 -1.62 -14.94
N VAL A 557 14.45 -1.41 -15.87
CA VAL A 557 13.55 -0.25 -15.92
C VAL A 557 12.11 -0.72 -15.95
N ARG A 558 11.24 -0.08 -15.16
CA ARG A 558 9.78 -0.15 -15.29
C ARG A 558 9.22 1.26 -15.33
N ILE A 559 8.21 1.49 -16.16
CA ILE A 559 7.50 2.77 -16.23
C ILE A 559 6.03 2.45 -16.13
N GLU A 560 5.42 2.85 -15.03
CA GLU A 560 4.06 2.44 -14.68
C GLU A 560 3.18 3.64 -14.36
N SER A 561 2.03 3.68 -15.02
CA SER A 561 0.98 4.66 -14.76
C SER A 561 -0.37 3.99 -14.59
N ASP A 562 -1.22 4.59 -13.76
CA ASP A 562 -2.63 4.24 -13.62
C ASP A 562 -3.46 4.85 -14.76
N VAL A 563 -4.27 4.04 -15.42
CA VAL A 563 -4.99 4.44 -16.63
C VAL A 563 -6.46 4.07 -16.55
N LEU A 564 -7.31 5.10 -16.68
CA LEU A 564 -8.76 4.96 -16.85
C LEU A 564 -9.10 4.71 -18.32
N VAL A 565 -9.83 3.64 -18.61
CA VAL A 565 -10.45 3.42 -19.92
C VAL A 565 -11.69 4.31 -20.04
N THR A 566 -11.75 5.14 -21.09
CA THR A 566 -12.88 6.05 -21.38
C THR A 566 -13.68 5.55 -22.57
N ALA A 567 -14.87 6.11 -22.85
CA ALA A 567 -15.72 5.71 -23.98
C ALA A 567 -15.00 5.57 -25.34
N ASN A 568 -13.99 6.41 -25.60
CA ASN A 568 -13.32 6.51 -26.91
C ASN A 568 -11.80 6.28 -26.86
N GLY A 569 -11.23 5.89 -25.72
CA GLY A 569 -9.78 5.86 -25.51
C GLY A 569 -9.39 5.58 -24.08
N SER A 570 -8.35 6.27 -23.60
CA SER A 570 -7.83 6.17 -22.24
C SER A 570 -7.51 7.55 -21.66
N LYS A 571 -7.39 7.64 -20.34
CA LYS A 571 -6.87 8.80 -19.61
C LYS A 571 -5.81 8.30 -18.63
N ASN A 572 -4.56 8.69 -18.84
CA ASN A 572 -3.52 8.52 -17.83
C ASN A 572 -3.84 9.41 -16.62
N MET A 573 -3.87 8.81 -15.42
CA MET A 573 -4.17 9.47 -14.15
C MET A 573 -2.89 9.93 -13.42
N THR A 574 -1.76 9.32 -13.73
CA THR A 574 -0.44 9.58 -13.12
C THR A 574 0.23 10.82 -13.73
N SER A 575 0.88 11.65 -12.90
CA SER A 575 1.47 12.92 -13.32
C SER A 575 2.92 13.11 -12.83
N VAL A 576 3.83 12.28 -13.35
CA VAL A 576 5.27 12.29 -13.04
C VAL A 576 6.10 12.59 -14.30
N PRO A 577 7.34 13.12 -14.19
CA PRO A 577 8.23 13.29 -15.34
C PRO A 577 8.56 11.94 -16.00
N ARG A 578 8.43 11.88 -17.32
CA ARG A 578 8.68 10.66 -18.13
C ARG A 578 9.72 10.85 -19.22
N GLU A 579 9.84 12.04 -19.81
CA GLU A 579 10.93 12.30 -20.75
C GLU A 579 12.26 12.42 -19.98
N ILE A 580 13.35 11.86 -20.53
CA ILE A 580 14.70 11.97 -19.93
C ILE A 580 15.03 13.43 -19.59
N SER A 581 14.71 14.37 -20.49
CA SER A 581 14.94 15.80 -20.27
C SER A 581 14.16 16.40 -19.09
N ASP A 582 12.96 15.90 -18.80
CA ASP A 582 12.18 16.36 -17.64
C ASP A 582 12.72 15.71 -16.36
N ILE A 583 13.06 14.41 -16.36
CA ILE A 583 13.64 13.71 -15.20
C ILE A 583 14.96 14.39 -14.78
N GLU A 584 15.89 14.58 -15.72
CA GLU A 584 17.19 15.22 -15.43
C GLU A 584 17.01 16.67 -14.93
N ALA A 585 16.00 17.38 -15.42
CA ALA A 585 15.70 18.74 -14.97
C ALA A 585 15.14 18.75 -13.54
N ILE A 586 14.20 17.87 -13.22
CA ILE A 586 13.61 17.74 -11.87
C ILE A 586 14.67 17.32 -10.85
N MET A 587 15.53 16.35 -11.17
CA MET A 587 16.63 15.94 -10.30
C MET A 587 17.68 17.05 -10.10
N ALA A 588 17.87 17.93 -11.10
CA ALA A 588 18.66 19.16 -10.98
C ALA A 588 17.95 20.31 -10.24
N GLY A 589 16.73 20.11 -9.74
CA GLY A 589 15.98 21.08 -8.92
C GLY A 589 14.97 21.95 -9.67
N ALA A 590 14.63 21.63 -10.92
CA ALA A 590 13.56 22.33 -11.64
C ALA A 590 12.17 22.06 -11.02
N PRO A 591 11.18 22.97 -11.20
CA PRO A 591 9.81 22.74 -10.78
C PRO A 591 9.08 21.73 -11.68
N TRP A 592 8.12 21.01 -11.10
CA TRP A 592 7.17 20.14 -11.80
C TRP A 592 5.73 20.64 -11.54
N PRO A 593 4.82 20.62 -12.54
CA PRO A 593 5.07 20.36 -13.96
C PRO A 593 6.02 21.40 -14.56
N SER A 594 6.78 21.02 -15.59
CA SER A 594 7.66 21.96 -16.28
C SER A 594 6.82 23.03 -17.00
N ASN A 595 7.27 24.29 -17.03
CA ASN A 595 6.61 25.42 -17.69
C ASN A 595 6.67 25.34 -19.24
N LYS A 596 6.55 24.13 -19.81
CA LYS A 596 6.30 23.89 -21.22
C LYS A 596 4.87 24.39 -21.50
N THR A 597 4.77 25.65 -21.94
CA THR A 597 3.52 26.24 -22.40
C THR A 597 2.80 25.28 -23.33
N ALA A 598 1.51 25.02 -23.05
CA ALA A 598 0.68 24.17 -23.90
C ALA A 598 0.82 24.58 -25.38
N PRO A 599 0.87 23.62 -26.32
CA PRO A 599 0.98 23.95 -27.73
C PRO A 599 -0.18 24.88 -28.11
N SER A 600 0.17 26.03 -28.68
CA SER A 600 -0.82 26.96 -29.22
C SER A 600 -1.61 26.26 -30.32
N ASN A 601 -2.93 26.17 -30.16
CA ASN A 601 -3.81 25.76 -31.26
C ASN A 601 -3.64 26.75 -32.42
N SER A 602 -3.06 26.28 -33.53
CA SER A 602 -2.96 26.97 -34.82
C SER A 602 -3.36 26.00 -35.93
#